data_AF-A0A1I7XKB4-F1
#
_entry.id   AF-A0A1I7XKB4-F1
#
_cell.length_a   1.000
_cell.length_b   1.000
_cell.length_c   1.000
_cell.angle_alpha   90.00
_cell.angle_beta   90.00
_cell.angle_gamma   90.00
#
_symmetry.space_group_name_H-M   'P 1'
#
loop_
_entity.id
_entity.type
_entity.pdbx_description
1 polymer ?
#
loop_
_entity_poly.entity_id
_entity_poly.type
_entity_poly.pdbx_seq_one_letter_code
_entity_poly.pdbx_strand_id
1 'polypeptide(L)'
;MAKHHPDLIFCRKQPGVAIGRLCEKCDGRCVICDSYVRPCSLVRICDECNYGSYQGRCVICGGPGVSDAYYCKECTIMEKVTF
;
A
#
# COMPACT_ATOMS: atom_id res chain seq x y z
N MET A 1 -11.80 -4.96 -1.04
CA MET A 1 -12.52 -4.09 -0.09
C MET A 1 -11.64 -4.03 1.14
N ALA A 2 -10.91 -2.94 1.34
CA ALA A 2 -10.13 -2.77 2.57
C ALA A 2 -11.13 -2.71 3.73
N LYS A 3 -11.03 -3.65 4.68
CA LYS A 3 -12.05 -3.85 5.70
C LYS A 3 -12.08 -2.77 6.80
N HIS A 4 -11.16 -1.82 6.77
CA HIS A 4 -10.91 -0.97 7.94
C HIS A 4 -11.51 0.45 7.86
N HIS A 5 -11.89 0.96 6.68
CA HIS A 5 -12.69 2.18 6.57
C HIS A 5 -13.28 2.28 5.15
N PRO A 6 -14.61 2.29 4.96
CA PRO A 6 -15.21 2.43 3.62
C PRO A 6 -14.92 3.79 2.97
N ASP A 7 -14.42 4.76 3.75
CA ASP A 7 -14.08 6.13 3.31
C ASP A 7 -12.66 6.28 2.74
N LEU A 8 -11.79 5.27 2.89
CA LEU A 8 -10.43 5.36 2.36
C LEU A 8 -10.43 5.07 0.85
N ILE A 9 -10.33 6.13 0.07
CA ILE A 9 -10.25 6.07 -1.39
C ILE A 9 -8.78 5.94 -1.80
N PHE A 10 -8.46 4.90 -2.57
CA PHE A 10 -7.14 4.75 -3.18
C PHE A 10 -6.92 5.82 -4.25
N CYS A 11 -5.71 6.39 -4.31
CA CYS A 11 -5.34 7.42 -5.29
C CYS A 11 -5.58 6.97 -6.75
N ARG A 12 -5.26 5.71 -7.07
CA ARG A 12 -5.38 5.10 -8.41
C ARG A 12 -4.70 5.84 -9.58
N LYS A 13 -3.79 6.77 -9.29
CA LYS A 13 -2.91 7.37 -10.31
C LYS A 13 -1.86 6.35 -10.78
N GLN A 14 -1.21 6.65 -11.90
CA GLN A 14 -0.12 5.85 -12.43
C GLN A 14 0.96 5.62 -11.35
N PRO A 15 1.28 4.36 -11.02
CA PRO A 15 2.31 4.08 -10.02
C PRO A 15 3.67 4.55 -10.53
N GLY A 16 4.38 5.29 -9.67
CA GLY A 16 5.73 5.76 -9.95
C GLY A 16 6.79 4.72 -9.57
N VAL A 17 8.02 5.19 -9.37
CA VAL A 17 9.16 4.34 -8.93
C VAL A 17 9.22 4.17 -7.41
N ALA A 18 8.49 5.01 -6.68
CA ALA A 18 8.50 5.03 -5.22
C ALA A 18 7.82 3.80 -4.62
N ILE A 19 8.49 3.20 -3.63
CA ILE A 19 7.97 2.05 -2.88
C ILE A 19 7.09 2.56 -1.74
N GLY A 20 5.89 2.00 -1.62
CA GLY A 20 5.00 2.29 -0.49
C GLY A 20 5.57 1.72 0.80
N ARG A 21 5.40 2.44 1.91
CA ARG A 21 5.86 2.00 3.24
C ARG A 21 4.69 1.69 4.16
N LEU A 22 4.92 0.89 5.19
CA LEU A 22 3.98 0.58 6.27
C LEU A 22 4.60 0.95 7.61
N CYS A 23 3.77 1.40 8.55
CA CYS A 23 4.21 1.56 9.93
C CYS A 23 4.26 0.20 10.65
N GLU A 24 4.95 0.15 11.78
CA GLU A 24 5.06 -1.02 12.66
C GLU A 24 3.71 -1.69 13.02
N LYS A 25 2.61 -0.92 13.10
CA LYS A 25 1.27 -1.46 13.42
C LYS A 25 0.59 -2.12 12.23
N CYS A 26 0.95 -1.70 11.03
CA CYS A 26 0.40 -2.18 9.76
C CYS A 26 1.35 -3.12 9.03
N ASP A 27 2.51 -3.41 9.62
CA ASP A 27 3.55 -4.24 9.01
C ASP A 27 3.00 -5.61 8.57
N GLY A 28 3.37 -6.06 7.38
CA GLY A 28 2.90 -7.33 6.83
C GLY A 28 1.43 -7.39 6.39
N ARG A 29 0.67 -6.30 6.50
CA ARG A 29 -0.70 -6.24 5.95
C ARG A 29 -0.67 -5.94 4.46
N CYS A 30 -1.53 -6.64 3.73
CA CYS A 30 -1.76 -6.32 2.33
C CYS A 30 -2.59 -5.03 2.18
N VAL A 31 -2.09 -4.08 1.38
CA VAL A 31 -2.71 -2.75 1.18
C VAL A 31 -4.15 -2.80 0.64
N ILE A 32 -4.52 -3.86 -0.09
CA ILE A 32 -5.86 -3.99 -0.71
C ILE A 32 -6.89 -4.68 0.19
N CYS A 33 -6.50 -5.76 0.87
CA CYS A 33 -7.41 -6.61 1.64
C CYS A 33 -7.22 -6.50 3.16
N ASP A 34 -6.18 -5.79 3.61
CA ASP A 34 -5.75 -5.66 5.01
C ASP A 34 -5.38 -7.00 5.70
N SER A 35 -5.34 -8.10 4.95
CA SER A 35 -5.01 -9.43 5.48
C SER A 35 -3.50 -9.64 5.59
N TYR A 36 -3.09 -10.36 6.63
CA TYR A 36 -1.72 -10.85 6.84
C TYR A 36 -1.48 -12.15 6.07
N VAL A 37 -1.45 -12.05 4.75
CA VAL A 37 -1.26 -13.17 3.83
C VAL A 37 0.09 -13.05 3.13
N ARG A 38 0.53 -14.13 2.48
CA ARG A 38 1.86 -14.19 1.84
C ARG A 38 2.10 -12.97 0.91
N PRO A 39 3.06 -12.09 1.25
CA PRO A 39 3.44 -10.98 0.39
C PRO A 39 4.08 -11.52 -0.88
N CYS A 40 3.67 -11.00 -2.04
CA CYS A 40 4.13 -11.48 -3.34
C CYS A 40 4.74 -10.37 -4.20
N SER A 41 4.15 -9.18 -4.19
CA SER A 41 4.55 -8.06 -5.05
C SER A 41 4.73 -6.80 -4.22
N LEU A 42 5.76 -6.00 -4.52
CA LEU A 42 5.99 -4.71 -3.87
C LEU A 42 4.93 -3.69 -4.30
N VAL A 43 4.50 -2.86 -3.36
CA VAL A 43 3.56 -1.76 -3.60
C VAL A 43 4.32 -0.56 -4.13
N ARG A 44 3.86 -0.03 -5.27
CA ARG A 44 4.36 1.24 -5.80
C ARG A 44 3.30 2.33 -5.65
N ILE A 45 3.75 3.51 -5.23
CA ILE A 45 2.91 4.70 -5.07
C ILE A 45 3.18 5.69 -6.20
N CYS A 46 2.20 6.53 -6.51
CA CYS A 46 2.41 7.61 -7.48
C CYS A 46 3.38 8.66 -6.92
N ASP A 47 4.06 9.39 -7.79
CA ASP A 47 5.04 10.40 -7.39
C ASP A 47 4.45 11.53 -6.53
N GLU A 48 3.17 11.84 -6.72
CA GLU A 48 2.46 12.84 -5.91
C GLU A 48 2.27 12.39 -4.45
N CYS A 49 1.94 11.11 -4.24
CA CYS A 49 1.86 10.54 -2.88
C CYS A 49 3.24 10.43 -2.22
N ASN A 50 4.32 10.42 -3.01
CA ASN A 50 5.69 10.39 -2.52
C ASN A 50 6.38 11.76 -2.56
N TYR A 51 5.62 12.86 -2.59
CA TYR A 51 6.21 14.19 -2.68
C TYR A 51 6.38 14.86 -1.31
N GLY A 52 7.57 15.39 -1.05
CA GLY A 52 7.87 16.21 0.13
C GLY A 52 7.58 15.52 1.47
N SER A 53 6.71 16.12 2.28
CA SER A 53 6.40 15.63 3.64
C SER A 53 5.67 14.30 3.67
N TYR A 54 5.12 13.83 2.55
CA TYR A 54 4.42 12.54 2.43
C TYR A 54 5.36 11.35 2.16
N GLN A 55 6.64 11.62 1.94
CA GLN A 55 7.66 10.60 1.73
C GLN A 55 7.79 9.66 2.94
N GLY A 56 7.91 8.38 2.65
CA GLY A 56 8.13 7.36 3.68
C GLY A 56 6.98 7.23 4.68
N ARG A 57 5.76 7.66 4.34
CA ARG A 57 4.59 7.47 5.19
C ARG A 57 3.92 6.12 4.95
N CYS A 58 3.21 5.66 5.97
CA CYS A 58 2.39 4.46 5.91
C CYS A 58 1.25 4.64 4.91
N VAL A 59 1.16 3.76 3.91
CA VAL A 59 0.11 3.82 2.88
C VAL A 59 -1.30 3.52 3.42
N ILE A 60 -1.42 2.93 4.61
CA ILE A 60 -2.71 2.59 5.23
C ILE A 60 -3.18 3.69 6.19
N CYS A 61 -2.30 4.18 7.06
CA CYS A 61 -2.67 5.10 8.14
C CYS A 61 -1.98 6.47 8.11
N GLY A 62 -1.05 6.71 7.18
CA GLY A 62 -0.32 7.97 7.08
C GLY A 62 0.73 8.22 8.16
N GLY A 63 0.97 7.27 9.08
CA GLY A 63 2.02 7.35 10.10
C GLY A 63 3.44 7.18 9.54
N PRO A 64 4.49 7.17 10.38
CA PRO A 64 5.87 6.95 9.95
C PRO A 64 6.04 5.53 9.40
N GLY A 65 6.49 5.42 8.15
CA GLY A 65 6.72 4.15 7.46
C GLY A 65 8.08 3.57 7.83
N VAL A 66 8.08 2.35 8.34
CA VAL A 66 9.27 1.63 8.79
C VAL A 66 9.64 0.55 7.77
N SER A 67 8.66 -0.23 7.33
CA SER A 67 8.83 -1.37 6.44
C SER A 67 8.23 -1.14 5.06
N ASP A 68 8.61 -1.96 4.08
CA ASP A 68 8.07 -1.89 2.73
C ASP A 68 6.68 -2.54 2.65
N ALA A 69 5.81 -1.94 1.85
CA ALA A 69 4.44 -2.41 1.67
C ALA A 69 4.38 -3.47 0.56
N TYR A 70 3.58 -4.50 0.78
CA TYR A 70 3.41 -5.60 -0.17
C TYR A 70 1.94 -5.87 -0.48
N TYR A 71 1.71 -6.37 -1.69
CA TYR A 71 0.44 -6.94 -2.12
C TYR A 71 0.42 -8.45 -1.88
N CYS A 72 -0.77 -8.93 -1.54
CA CYS A 72 -1.02 -10.35 -1.37
C CYS A 72 -1.02 -11.10 -2.69
N LYS A 73 -0.59 -12.37 -2.69
CA LYS A 73 -0.62 -13.21 -3.90
C LYS A 73 -2.01 -13.29 -4.53
N GLU A 74 -3.06 -13.43 -3.73
CA GLU A 74 -4.44 -13.45 -4.24
C GLU A 74 -4.85 -12.13 -4.89
N CYS A 75 -4.38 -11.01 -4.35
CA CYS A 75 -4.63 -9.66 -4.86
C CYS A 75 -3.91 -9.44 -6.19
N THR A 76 -2.69 -9.97 -6.30
CA THR A 76 -1.90 -9.99 -7.52
C THR A 76 -2.56 -10.85 -8.61
N ILE A 77 -3.04 -12.04 -8.26
CA ILE A 77 -3.70 -12.96 -9.20
C ILE A 77 -5.05 -12.42 -9.68
N MET A 78 -5.82 -11.77 -8.80
CA MET A 78 -7.08 -11.11 -9.17
C MET A 78 -6.88 -9.82 -9.98
N GLU A 79 -5.65 -9.50 -10.39
CA GLU A 79 -5.29 -8.29 -11.13
C GLU A 79 -5.74 -6.98 -10.45
N LYS A 80 -6.00 -7.01 -9.13
CA LYS A 80 -6.41 -5.81 -8.37
C LYS A 80 -5.27 -4.81 -8.17
N VAL A 81 -4.06 -5.22 -8.52
CA VAL A 81 -2.83 -4.44 -8.48
C VAL A 81 -2.40 -3.96 -9.86
N THR A 82 -3.04 -4.46 -10.91
CA THR A 82 -2.77 -4.07 -12.28
C THR A 82 -3.53 -2.76 -12.52
N PHE A 83 -2.78 -1.69 -12.70
CA PHE A 83 -3.26 -0.39 -13.15
C PHE A 83 -3.20 -0.32 -14.67
#